data_AF-A0A9Q7BDC8-F1
#
_entry.id   AF-A0A9Q7BDC8-F1
#
_cell.length_a   1.000
_cell.length_b   1.000
_cell.length_c   1.000
_cell.angle_alpha   90.00
_cell.angle_beta   90.00
_cell.angle_gamma   90.00
#
_symmetry.space_group_name_H-M   'P 1'
#
loop_
_entity.id
_entity.type
_entity.pdbx_description
1 polymer ?
#
loop_
_entity_poly.entity_id
_entity_poly.type
_entity_poly.pdbx_seq_one_letter_code
_entity_poly.pdbx_strand_id
1 'polypeptide(L)'
;MEDQQDYLRSLPDLTASDIETLLAVLVSGKKRVQRVVLSKRTVWIKRYGTEKPTWWRHLQAFVSRLIPVDYLRPSPYLTPREMAEREQRRIRLFAASGIAAPQILYASRSAIVLTHVGETVQARLRKSDDDAVRDGLLVACAEELGRLHAAGLCHGRPYPRDMFFAGDRLGFMDFEEEPQSVMPLPVAQARDIWLLFLQIASTARRGTDTFDAAYNAWSARAPAAAIAELRRMTGFLGHFLSFARLIGRVRMGSDLRRFIVATSYLATVPSDSRSSTTHEERPQGRTP
;
A
#
# COMPACT_ATOMS: atom_id res chain seq x y z
N MET A 1 4.45 15.48 30.83
CA MET A 1 3.03 15.69 30.52
C MET A 1 2.75 17.15 30.16
N GLU A 2 3.38 18.12 30.84
CA GLU A 2 3.28 19.57 30.52
C GLU A 2 3.63 19.90 29.05
N ASP A 3 4.82 19.51 28.57
CA ASP A 3 5.24 19.68 27.16
C ASP A 3 4.27 19.07 26.13
N GLN A 4 3.55 18.02 26.53
CA GLN A 4 2.63 17.30 25.65
C GLN A 4 1.24 17.95 25.63
N GLN A 5 0.80 18.53 26.74
CA GLN A 5 -0.43 19.31 26.81
C GLN A 5 -0.27 20.63 26.03
N ASP A 6 0.88 21.29 26.14
CA ASP A 6 1.12 22.55 25.42
C ASP A 6 1.25 22.35 23.91
N TYR A 7 1.85 21.25 23.45
CA TYR A 7 1.85 20.89 22.03
C TYR A 7 0.42 20.59 21.51
N LEU A 8 -0.40 19.83 22.25
CA LEU A 8 -1.80 19.58 21.86
C LEU A 8 -2.64 20.86 21.81
N ARG A 9 -2.38 21.81 22.71
CA ARG A 9 -3.00 23.15 22.72
C ARG A 9 -2.55 24.03 21.54
N SER A 10 -1.35 23.79 21.01
CA SER A 10 -0.83 24.52 19.84
C SER A 10 -1.40 24.03 18.51
N LEU A 11 -2.12 22.89 18.49
CA LEU A 11 -2.75 22.40 17.28
C LEU A 11 -3.93 23.30 16.91
N PRO A 12 -3.95 23.91 15.71
CA PRO A 12 -5.08 24.73 15.28
C PRO A 12 -6.37 23.88 15.28
N ASP A 13 -7.48 24.50 15.67
CA ASP A 13 -8.84 23.94 15.72
C ASP A 13 -9.14 22.82 16.73
N LEU A 14 -8.46 22.77 17.87
CA LEU A 14 -8.90 21.96 19.02
C LEU A 14 -9.43 22.86 20.14
N THR A 15 -10.64 22.59 20.62
CA THR A 15 -11.16 23.23 21.84
C THR A 15 -10.62 22.55 23.10
N ALA A 16 -10.70 23.20 24.26
CA ALA A 16 -10.31 22.57 25.53
C ALA A 16 -11.07 21.26 25.79
N SER A 17 -12.37 21.23 25.48
CA SER A 17 -13.21 20.03 25.60
C SER A 17 -12.80 18.91 24.63
N ASP A 18 -12.34 19.27 23.42
CA ASP A 18 -11.79 18.28 22.46
C ASP A 18 -10.50 17.65 23.00
N ILE A 19 -9.64 18.44 23.65
CA ILE A 19 -8.39 17.93 24.26
C ILE A 19 -8.72 16.99 25.42
N GLU A 20 -9.65 17.36 26.30
CA GLU A 20 -10.10 16.49 27.40
C GLU A 20 -10.65 15.16 26.88
N THR A 21 -11.51 15.23 25.85
CA THR A 21 -12.05 14.04 25.17
C THR A 21 -10.93 13.17 24.60
N LEU A 22 -9.96 13.77 23.91
CA LEU A 22 -8.84 13.05 23.32
C LEU A 22 -7.98 12.36 24.39
N LEU A 23 -7.66 13.07 25.48
CA LEU A 23 -6.88 12.54 26.60
C LEU A 23 -7.63 11.41 27.32
N ALA A 24 -8.92 11.59 27.59
CA ALA A 24 -9.75 10.56 28.21
C ALA A 24 -9.76 9.28 27.36
N VAL A 25 -9.91 9.40 26.04
CA VAL A 25 -9.89 8.26 25.13
C VAL A 25 -8.48 7.65 25.03
N LEU A 26 -7.41 8.45 25.01
CA LEU A 26 -6.02 7.95 24.99
C LEU A 26 -5.72 7.07 26.20
N VAL A 27 -6.17 7.48 27.40
CA VAL A 27 -5.94 6.76 28.66
C VAL A 27 -6.85 5.54 28.82
N SER A 28 -8.14 5.67 28.52
CA SER A 28 -9.14 4.60 28.77
C SER A 28 -9.28 3.58 27.63
N GLY A 29 -8.83 3.93 26.41
CA GLY A 29 -9.09 3.14 25.21
C GLY A 29 -8.28 1.85 25.13
N LYS A 30 -8.97 0.71 24.95
CA LYS A 30 -8.35 -0.62 24.76
C LYS A 30 -8.21 -1.05 23.30
N LYS A 31 -8.87 -0.35 22.36
CA LYS A 31 -8.87 -0.72 20.94
C LYS A 31 -7.56 -0.29 20.28
N ARG A 32 -6.99 -1.19 19.44
CA ARG A 32 -5.81 -0.94 18.59
C ARG A 32 -5.98 0.32 17.75
N VAL A 33 -7.13 0.47 17.11
CA VAL A 33 -7.49 1.64 16.29
C VAL A 33 -8.85 2.17 16.74
N GLN A 34 -8.96 3.47 16.98
CA GLN A 34 -10.18 4.11 17.43
C GLN A 34 -10.41 5.44 16.73
N ARG A 35 -11.60 5.60 16.14
CA ARG A 35 -12.08 6.88 15.60
C ARG A 35 -12.63 7.72 16.73
N VAL A 36 -12.26 9.00 16.78
CA VAL A 36 -12.79 10.00 17.71
C VAL A 36 -13.28 11.19 16.90
N VAL A 37 -14.56 11.54 17.08
CA VAL A 37 -15.17 12.73 16.47
C VAL A 37 -15.00 13.87 17.46
N LEU A 38 -14.31 14.92 17.02
CA LEU A 38 -14.11 16.17 17.75
C LEU A 38 -14.97 17.26 17.11
N SER A 39 -15.07 18.41 17.78
CA SER A 39 -15.96 19.52 17.38
C SER A 39 -15.76 19.97 15.93
N LYS A 40 -14.51 20.10 15.48
CA LYS A 40 -14.17 20.60 14.13
C LYS A 40 -13.56 19.55 13.19
N ARG A 41 -13.25 18.34 13.69
CA ARG A 41 -12.52 17.33 12.92
C ARG A 41 -12.71 15.93 13.47
N THR A 42 -12.43 14.93 12.64
CA THR A 42 -12.27 13.53 13.10
C THR A 42 -10.79 13.20 13.21
N VAL A 43 -10.42 12.48 14.28
CA VAL A 43 -9.08 11.95 14.48
C VAL A 43 -9.10 10.44 14.67
N TRP A 44 -7.96 9.80 14.41
CA TRP A 44 -7.77 8.37 14.57
C TRP A 44 -6.64 8.11 15.55
N ILE A 45 -6.90 7.30 16.56
CA ILE A 45 -5.90 6.91 17.55
C ILE A 45 -5.46 5.47 17.25
N LYS A 46 -4.18 5.29 16.95
CA LYS A 46 -3.52 3.99 16.82
C LYS A 46 -2.69 3.71 18.07
N ARG A 47 -2.97 2.63 18.79
CA ARG A 47 -2.23 2.17 19.99
C ARG A 47 -1.48 0.90 19.68
N TYR A 48 -0.23 0.79 20.10
CA TYR A 48 0.64 -0.35 19.82
C TYR A 48 0.85 -1.18 21.10
N GLY A 49 0.99 -2.50 20.95
CA GLY A 49 1.15 -3.42 22.09
C GLY A 49 -0.15 -3.95 22.71
N THR A 50 -1.29 -3.70 22.07
CA THR A 50 -2.59 -4.29 22.47
C THR A 50 -2.78 -5.72 21.96
N GLU A 51 -1.91 -6.20 21.07
CA GLU A 51 -1.98 -7.54 20.47
C GLU A 51 -0.89 -8.44 21.04
N LYS A 52 -1.25 -9.68 21.39
CA LYS A 52 -0.29 -10.69 21.85
C LYS A 52 0.49 -11.23 20.64
N PRO A 53 1.83 -11.31 20.69
CA PRO A 53 2.60 -11.94 19.62
C PRO A 53 2.15 -13.40 19.45
N THR A 54 1.77 -13.78 18.23
CA THR A 54 1.34 -15.15 17.92
C THR A 54 2.56 -16.00 17.59
N TRP A 55 2.72 -17.14 18.25
CA TRP A 55 3.84 -18.07 18.03
C TRP A 55 3.98 -18.52 16.57
N TRP A 56 2.87 -18.60 15.84
CA TRP A 56 2.83 -18.94 14.40
C TRP A 56 3.67 -17.98 13.53
N ARG A 57 3.82 -16.72 13.95
CA ARG A 57 4.60 -15.71 13.22
C ARG A 57 6.11 -15.93 13.38
N HIS A 58 6.55 -16.47 14.52
CA HIS A 58 7.93 -16.89 14.71
C HIS A 58 8.28 -18.10 13.84
N LEU A 59 7.34 -19.05 13.70
CA LEU A 59 7.49 -20.17 12.77
C LEU A 59 7.56 -19.70 11.32
N GLN A 60 6.71 -18.76 10.90
CA GLN A 60 6.77 -18.16 9.56
C GLN A 60 8.12 -17.46 9.30
N ALA A 61 8.62 -16.68 10.27
CA ALA A 61 9.93 -16.04 10.15
C ALA A 61 11.06 -17.07 10.03
N PHE A 62 11.02 -18.17 10.81
CA PHE A 62 11.98 -19.26 10.72
C PHE A 62 11.94 -19.96 9.35
N VAL A 63 10.75 -20.36 8.89
CA VAL A 63 10.57 -21.04 7.60
C VAL A 63 11.00 -20.12 6.45
N SER A 64 10.71 -18.82 6.51
CA SER A 64 11.12 -17.87 5.48
C SER A 64 12.65 -17.69 5.36
N ARG A 65 13.43 -18.00 6.40
CA ARG A 65 14.90 -18.00 6.33
C ARG A 65 15.46 -19.20 5.59
N LEU A 66 14.71 -20.30 5.54
CA LEU A 66 15.10 -21.52 4.84
C LEU A 66 14.74 -21.47 3.35
N ILE A 67 13.86 -20.55 2.95
CA ILE A 67 13.45 -20.35 1.57
C ILE A 67 14.26 -19.17 0.99
N PRO A 68 15.06 -19.35 -0.08
CA PRO A 68 15.93 -18.32 -0.64
C PRO A 68 15.14 -17.31 -1.49
N VAL A 69 14.09 -16.74 -0.91
CA VAL A 69 13.10 -15.91 -1.60
C VAL A 69 12.85 -14.66 -0.76
N ASP A 70 13.62 -13.61 -1.04
CA ASP A 70 13.65 -12.38 -0.25
C ASP A 70 12.27 -11.70 -0.14
N TYR A 71 11.47 -11.75 -1.20
CA TYR A 71 10.13 -11.14 -1.21
C TYR A 71 9.10 -11.87 -0.34
N LEU A 72 9.38 -13.11 0.10
CA LEU A 72 8.54 -13.83 1.06
C LEU A 72 8.98 -13.59 2.52
N ARG A 73 10.07 -12.84 2.75
CA ARG A 73 10.54 -12.55 4.11
C ARG A 73 9.53 -11.64 4.82
N PRO A 74 9.00 -12.04 5.99
CA PRO A 74 8.15 -11.18 6.78
C PRO A 74 8.96 -10.01 7.35
N SER A 75 8.28 -8.87 7.58
CA SER A 75 8.90 -7.77 8.34
C SER A 75 9.30 -8.24 9.75
N PRO A 76 10.41 -7.75 10.31
CA PRO A 76 10.90 -8.16 11.62
C PRO A 76 9.89 -7.84 12.73
N TYR A 77 9.94 -8.62 13.82
CA TYR A 77 9.13 -8.35 14.99
C TYR A 77 9.65 -7.08 15.68
N LEU A 78 8.76 -6.13 15.88
CA LEU A 78 9.05 -4.86 16.54
C LEU A 78 8.27 -4.79 17.85
N THR A 79 8.92 -4.29 18.89
CA THR A 79 8.27 -3.88 20.13
C THR A 79 7.19 -2.82 19.84
N PRO A 80 6.20 -2.62 20.73
CA PRO A 80 5.18 -1.58 20.56
C PRO A 80 5.76 -0.19 20.27
N ARG A 81 6.88 0.12 20.90
CA ARG A 81 7.62 1.36 20.70
C ARG A 81 8.20 1.46 19.30
N GLU A 82 8.90 0.44 18.84
CA GLU A 82 9.49 0.42 17.51
C GLU A 82 8.42 0.45 16.41
N MET A 83 7.25 -0.18 16.63
CA MET A 83 6.12 -0.07 15.69
C MET A 83 5.62 1.37 15.58
N ALA A 84 5.47 2.07 16.70
CA ALA A 84 5.05 3.48 16.71
C ALA A 84 6.13 4.38 16.08
N GLU A 85 7.40 4.17 16.40
CA GLU A 85 8.52 4.93 15.82
C GLU A 85 8.61 4.72 14.30
N ARG A 86 8.45 3.49 13.83
CA ARG A 86 8.40 3.16 12.39
C ARG A 86 7.26 3.88 11.70
N GLU A 87 6.03 3.79 12.22
CA GLU A 87 4.88 4.43 11.57
C GLU A 87 5.04 5.95 11.51
N GLN A 88 5.52 6.59 12.59
CA GLN A 88 5.84 8.02 12.58
C GLN A 88 6.88 8.38 11.51
N ARG A 89 7.97 7.62 11.45
CA ARG A 89 9.08 7.87 10.52
C ARG A 89 8.62 7.70 9.07
N ARG A 90 7.80 6.69 8.79
CA ARG A 90 7.23 6.40 7.46
C ARG A 90 6.25 7.48 7.02
N ILE A 91 5.35 7.92 7.90
CA ILE A 91 4.44 9.04 7.60
C ILE A 91 5.23 10.30 7.22
N ARG A 92 6.24 10.67 8.03
CA ARG A 92 7.08 11.84 7.76
C ARG A 92 7.85 11.71 6.44
N LEU A 93 8.39 10.53 6.15
CA LEU A 93 9.11 10.24 4.91
C LEU A 93 8.20 10.38 3.67
N PHE A 94 6.98 9.85 3.74
CA PHE A 94 6.00 9.96 2.65
C PHE A 94 5.63 11.43 2.41
N ALA A 95 5.28 12.15 3.47
CA ALA A 95 4.93 13.55 3.38
C ALA A 95 6.08 14.41 2.81
N ALA A 96 7.32 14.18 3.27
CA ALA A 96 8.51 14.86 2.77
C ALA A 96 8.80 14.56 1.29
N SER A 97 8.35 13.41 0.78
CA SER A 97 8.51 13.00 -0.62
C SER A 97 7.34 13.44 -1.51
N GLY A 98 6.46 14.31 -1.03
CA GLY A 98 5.28 14.76 -1.78
C GLY A 98 4.26 13.64 -2.00
N ILE A 99 4.25 12.62 -1.14
CA ILE A 99 3.24 11.57 -1.11
C ILE A 99 2.24 11.89 0.00
N ALA A 100 0.95 11.99 -0.35
CA ALA A 100 -0.08 12.26 0.64
C ALA A 100 -0.14 11.14 1.69
N ALA A 101 -0.10 11.53 2.95
CA ALA A 101 -0.15 10.65 4.12
C ALA A 101 -0.97 11.33 5.24
N PRO A 102 -1.50 10.58 6.23
CA PRO A 102 -2.16 11.18 7.38
C PRO A 102 -1.23 12.13 8.14
N GLN A 103 -1.74 13.24 8.66
CA GLN A 103 -0.96 14.14 9.50
C GLN A 103 -0.91 13.61 10.93
N ILE A 104 0.29 13.59 11.53
CA ILE A 104 0.47 13.25 12.95
C ILE A 104 0.10 14.47 13.78
N LEU A 105 -0.99 14.36 14.53
CA LEU A 105 -1.39 15.37 15.51
C LEU A 105 -0.71 15.16 16.84
N TYR A 106 -0.47 13.91 17.23
CA TYR A 106 0.22 13.56 18.47
C TYR A 106 0.90 12.22 18.32
N ALA A 107 2.04 12.05 18.99
CA ALA A 107 2.69 10.77 19.10
C ALA A 107 3.31 10.58 20.49
N SER A 108 3.25 9.35 20.97
CA SER A 108 3.92 8.88 22.18
C SER A 108 4.69 7.59 21.87
N ARG A 109 5.29 7.00 22.91
CA ARG A 109 6.00 5.71 22.78
C ARG A 109 5.08 4.54 22.40
N SER A 110 3.76 4.65 22.56
CA SER A 110 2.84 3.52 22.33
C SER A 110 1.53 3.93 21.66
N ALA A 111 1.35 5.20 21.30
CA ALA A 111 0.16 5.68 20.61
C ALA A 111 0.48 6.81 19.62
N ILE A 112 -0.27 6.87 18.53
CA ILE A 112 -0.23 7.94 17.54
C ILE A 112 -1.66 8.41 17.28
N VAL A 113 -1.86 9.72 17.24
CA VAL A 113 -3.10 10.37 16.82
C VAL A 113 -2.89 10.97 15.43
N LEU A 114 -3.74 10.58 14.50
CA LEU A 114 -3.69 10.95 13.10
C LEU A 114 -4.94 11.74 12.69
N THR A 115 -4.80 12.65 11.73
CA THR A 115 -5.97 13.26 11.08
C THR A 115 -6.78 12.21 10.31
N HIS A 116 -8.08 12.46 10.17
CA HIS A 116 -8.89 11.67 9.25
C HIS A 116 -8.56 12.05 7.80
N VAL A 117 -8.21 11.05 6.99
CA VAL A 117 -7.82 11.19 5.58
C VAL A 117 -8.98 11.13 4.58
N GLY A 118 -10.23 11.08 5.05
CA GLY A 118 -11.41 11.00 4.19
C GLY A 118 -11.71 9.59 3.69
N GLU A 119 -12.21 9.50 2.46
CA GLU A 119 -12.68 8.26 1.85
C GLU A 119 -11.53 7.40 1.29
N THR A 120 -11.58 6.09 1.53
CA THR A 120 -10.62 5.14 0.97
C THR A 120 -11.04 4.66 -0.41
N VAL A 121 -10.09 4.21 -1.21
CA VAL A 121 -10.41 3.62 -2.53
C VAL A 121 -11.30 2.39 -2.36
N GLN A 122 -11.04 1.54 -1.36
CA GLN A 122 -11.89 0.40 -1.04
C GLN A 122 -13.34 0.78 -0.69
N ALA A 123 -13.54 1.90 0.02
CA ALA A 123 -14.87 2.39 0.34
C ALA A 123 -15.61 2.87 -0.91
N ARG A 124 -14.94 3.63 -1.79
CA ARG A 124 -15.50 4.04 -3.08
C ARG A 124 -15.81 2.85 -3.99
N LEU A 125 -14.92 1.87 -4.06
CA LEU A 125 -15.13 0.62 -4.78
C LEU A 125 -16.39 -0.11 -4.30
N ARG A 126 -16.74 -0.06 -3.00
CA ARG A 126 -17.97 -0.71 -2.51
C ARG A 126 -19.25 0.05 -2.85
N LYS A 127 -19.15 1.36 -3.09
CA LYS A 127 -20.30 2.22 -3.41
C LYS A 127 -20.57 2.34 -4.91
N SER A 128 -19.60 1.99 -5.75
CA SER A 128 -19.72 2.08 -7.20
C SER A 128 -20.19 0.76 -7.77
N ASP A 129 -21.27 0.81 -8.54
CA ASP A 129 -21.79 -0.32 -9.32
C ASP A 129 -21.34 -0.30 -10.79
N ASP A 130 -20.90 0.86 -11.29
CA ASP A 130 -20.35 1.01 -12.64
C ASP A 130 -18.98 0.34 -12.76
N ASP A 131 -18.86 -0.62 -13.67
CA ASP A 131 -17.65 -1.43 -13.89
C ASP A 131 -16.47 -0.60 -14.39
N ALA A 132 -16.70 0.39 -15.25
CA ALA A 132 -15.64 1.25 -15.77
C ALA A 132 -15.08 2.17 -14.68
N VAL A 133 -15.95 2.74 -13.84
CA VAL A 133 -15.53 3.57 -12.70
C VAL A 133 -14.73 2.73 -11.71
N ARG A 134 -15.24 1.54 -11.35
CA ARG A 134 -14.56 0.66 -10.39
C ARG A 134 -13.19 0.23 -10.87
N ASP A 135 -13.09 -0.24 -12.11
CA ASP A 135 -11.82 -0.72 -12.64
C ASP A 135 -10.86 0.45 -12.89
N GLY A 136 -11.37 1.64 -13.24
CA GLY A 136 -10.60 2.88 -13.27
C GLY A 136 -9.96 3.23 -11.92
N LEU A 137 -10.63 2.96 -10.79
CA LEU A 137 -10.04 3.14 -9.46
C LEU A 137 -8.89 2.16 -9.20
N LEU A 138 -8.98 0.92 -9.69
CA LEU A 138 -7.90 -0.06 -9.58
C LEU A 138 -6.67 0.36 -10.40
N VAL A 139 -6.89 0.92 -11.59
CA VAL A 139 -5.83 1.49 -12.43
C VAL A 139 -5.19 2.69 -11.72
N ALA A 140 -5.99 3.59 -11.13
CA ALA A 140 -5.48 4.72 -10.35
C ALA A 140 -4.64 4.28 -9.14
N CYS A 141 -4.98 3.17 -8.48
CA CYS A 141 -4.14 2.59 -7.43
C CYS A 141 -2.75 2.19 -7.97
N ALA A 142 -2.70 1.53 -9.13
CA ALA A 142 -1.46 1.07 -9.73
C ALA A 142 -0.60 2.25 -10.23
N GLU A 143 -1.25 3.26 -10.81
CA GLU A 143 -0.64 4.54 -11.20
C GLU A 143 0.05 5.24 -10.01
N GLU A 144 -0.69 5.44 -8.91
CA GLU A 144 -0.15 6.11 -7.73
C GLU A 144 0.97 5.28 -7.08
N LEU A 145 0.85 3.95 -7.10
CA LEU A 145 1.93 3.07 -6.65
C LEU A 145 3.19 3.21 -7.53
N GLY A 146 3.03 3.40 -8.83
CA GLY A 146 4.14 3.68 -9.75
C GLY A 146 4.83 4.99 -9.38
N ARG A 147 4.06 6.04 -9.06
CA ARG A 147 4.59 7.32 -8.58
C ARG A 147 5.32 7.19 -7.24
N LEU A 148 4.78 6.40 -6.30
CA LEU A 148 5.45 6.10 -5.04
C LEU A 148 6.82 5.44 -5.29
N HIS A 149 6.86 4.46 -6.21
CA HIS A 149 8.10 3.77 -6.53
C HIS A 149 9.12 4.66 -7.24
N ALA A 150 8.67 5.56 -8.12
CA ALA A 150 9.50 6.57 -8.76
C ALA A 150 10.17 7.52 -7.74
N ALA A 151 9.49 7.80 -6.62
CA ALA A 151 10.03 8.60 -5.52
C ALA A 151 11.04 7.83 -4.63
N GLY A 152 11.45 6.62 -5.01
CA GLY A 152 12.40 5.82 -4.23
C GLY A 152 11.79 5.21 -2.97
N LEU A 153 10.46 5.07 -2.93
CA LEU A 153 9.73 4.52 -1.79
C LEU A 153 9.03 3.20 -2.15
N CYS A 154 8.68 2.44 -1.13
CA CYS A 154 7.74 1.31 -1.19
C CYS A 154 6.76 1.43 -0.03
N HIS A 155 5.55 0.89 -0.14
CA HIS A 155 4.52 0.82 0.89
C HIS A 155 4.68 -0.39 1.82
N GLY A 156 4.88 -1.59 1.26
CA GLY A 156 4.88 -2.88 1.95
C GLY A 156 3.59 -3.67 1.83
N ARG A 157 2.44 -2.97 1.85
CA ARG A 157 1.09 -3.54 1.67
C ARG A 157 0.14 -2.56 0.94
N PRO A 158 0.32 -2.29 -0.36
CA PRO A 158 -0.41 -1.23 -1.06
C PRO A 158 -1.83 -1.69 -1.48
N TYR A 159 -2.69 -2.03 -0.53
CA TYR A 159 -4.06 -2.44 -0.84
C TYR A 159 -5.00 -1.24 -1.00
N PRO A 160 -6.09 -1.32 -1.80
CA PRO A 160 -7.05 -0.23 -1.95
C PRO A 160 -7.67 0.29 -0.64
N ARG A 161 -7.67 -0.53 0.42
CA ARG A 161 -8.11 -0.13 1.77
C ARG A 161 -7.13 0.78 2.49
N ASP A 162 -5.87 0.75 2.09
CA ASP A 162 -4.75 1.50 2.66
C ASP A 162 -4.42 2.73 1.77
N MET A 163 -5.24 3.00 0.76
CA MET A 163 -5.17 4.18 -0.11
C MET A 163 -6.42 5.06 0.06
N PHE A 164 -6.25 6.38 0.01
CA PHE A 164 -7.34 7.36 0.18
C PHE A 164 -7.28 8.48 -0.85
N PHE A 165 -8.40 9.16 -1.11
CA PHE A 165 -8.43 10.29 -2.04
C PHE A 165 -7.83 11.54 -1.39
N ALA A 166 -6.84 12.13 -2.06
CA ALA A 166 -6.14 13.35 -1.65
C ALA A 166 -6.19 14.35 -2.81
N GLY A 167 -7.32 15.06 -2.93
CA GLY A 167 -7.58 15.92 -4.08
C GLY A 167 -7.79 15.09 -5.36
N ASP A 168 -7.01 15.38 -6.40
CA ASP A 168 -6.99 14.68 -7.68
C ASP A 168 -6.14 13.40 -7.68
N ARG A 169 -5.41 13.13 -6.58
CA ARG A 169 -4.50 11.99 -6.44
C ARG A 169 -4.94 11.06 -5.31
N LEU A 170 -4.18 9.97 -5.16
CA LEU A 170 -4.31 9.07 -4.02
C LEU A 170 -3.17 9.29 -3.01
N GLY A 171 -3.47 9.12 -1.73
CA GLY A 171 -2.51 9.04 -0.63
C GLY A 171 -2.45 7.64 -0.03
N PHE A 172 -1.46 7.41 0.83
CA PHE A 172 -1.21 6.13 1.48
C PHE A 172 -1.28 6.24 3.00
N MET A 173 -1.77 5.19 3.64
CA MET A 173 -1.83 5.09 5.10
C MET A 173 -1.56 3.65 5.55
N ASP A 174 -1.46 3.46 6.87
CA ASP A 174 -1.24 2.14 7.47
C ASP A 174 0.14 1.54 7.17
N PHE A 175 1.18 2.28 7.57
CA PHE A 175 2.60 1.92 7.40
C PHE A 175 3.08 0.86 8.42
N GLU A 176 2.37 -0.28 8.47
CA GLU A 176 2.68 -1.40 9.35
C GLU A 176 3.81 -2.29 8.83
N GLU A 177 4.32 -2.04 7.63
CA GLU A 177 5.38 -2.81 7.00
C GLU A 177 6.54 -1.93 6.57
N GLU A 178 7.75 -2.50 6.63
CA GLU A 178 8.96 -1.89 6.12
C GLU A 178 9.83 -2.97 5.45
N PRO A 179 9.44 -3.45 4.25
CA PRO A 179 10.18 -4.49 3.55
C PRO A 179 11.65 -4.15 3.31
N GLN A 180 11.95 -2.87 3.07
CA GLN A 180 13.32 -2.36 2.92
C GLN A 180 14.26 -2.65 4.10
N SER A 181 13.73 -3.05 5.27
CA SER A 181 14.54 -3.50 6.40
C SER A 181 15.15 -4.89 6.21
N VAL A 182 14.62 -5.69 5.27
CA VAL A 182 14.99 -7.11 5.08
C VAL A 182 15.22 -7.51 3.62
N MET A 183 14.95 -6.62 2.67
CA MET A 183 15.22 -6.82 1.24
C MET A 183 15.58 -5.50 0.54
N PRO A 184 16.30 -5.55 -0.59
CA PRO A 184 16.59 -4.35 -1.40
C PRO A 184 15.32 -3.64 -1.87
N LEU A 185 15.39 -2.31 -2.02
CA LEU A 185 14.24 -1.49 -2.44
C LEU A 185 13.59 -1.98 -3.75
N PRO A 186 14.32 -2.33 -4.82
CA PRO A 186 13.70 -2.86 -6.05
C PRO A 186 12.88 -4.13 -5.81
N VAL A 187 13.34 -5.02 -4.92
CA VAL A 187 12.63 -6.24 -4.53
C VAL A 187 11.36 -5.89 -3.73
N ALA A 188 11.46 -4.93 -2.81
CA ALA A 188 10.31 -4.43 -2.05
C ALA A 188 9.24 -3.81 -2.95
N GLN A 189 9.65 -3.01 -3.95
CA GLN A 189 8.76 -2.41 -4.95
C GLN A 189 8.11 -3.46 -5.86
N ALA A 190 8.87 -4.47 -6.28
CA ALA A 190 8.32 -5.61 -7.02
C ALA A 190 7.26 -6.35 -6.20
N ARG A 191 7.53 -6.60 -4.92
CA ARG A 191 6.58 -7.24 -3.99
C ARG A 191 5.30 -6.42 -3.85
N ASP A 192 5.42 -5.09 -3.72
CA ASP A 192 4.28 -4.18 -3.59
C ASP A 192 3.31 -4.25 -4.76
N ILE A 193 3.80 -4.15 -6.00
CA ILE A 193 2.93 -4.23 -7.17
C ILE A 193 2.30 -5.61 -7.31
N TRP A 194 3.04 -6.69 -6.99
CA TRP A 194 2.47 -8.03 -6.98
C TRP A 194 1.35 -8.18 -5.94
N LEU A 195 1.53 -7.66 -4.74
CA LEU A 195 0.50 -7.64 -3.70
C LEU A 195 -0.74 -6.84 -4.12
N LEU A 196 -0.56 -5.69 -4.78
CA LEU A 196 -1.67 -4.93 -5.36
C LEU A 196 -2.39 -5.75 -6.44
N PHE A 197 -1.66 -6.44 -7.32
CA PHE A 197 -2.26 -7.28 -8.37
C PHE A 197 -3.07 -8.46 -7.81
N LEU A 198 -2.74 -8.99 -6.63
CA LEU A 198 -3.62 -9.96 -5.94
C LEU A 198 -5.00 -9.37 -5.62
N GLN A 199 -5.08 -8.07 -5.32
CA GLN A 199 -6.34 -7.36 -5.09
C GLN A 199 -7.06 -7.07 -6.41
N ILE A 200 -6.32 -6.56 -7.41
CA ILE A 200 -6.86 -6.24 -8.75
C ILE A 200 -7.47 -7.50 -9.38
N ALA A 201 -6.73 -8.62 -9.40
CA ALA A 201 -7.19 -9.90 -9.94
C ALA A 201 -8.47 -10.44 -9.28
N SER A 202 -8.77 -9.99 -8.06
CA SER A 202 -9.95 -10.41 -7.31
C SER A 202 -11.14 -9.48 -7.43
N THR A 203 -10.90 -8.23 -7.84
CA THR A 203 -11.88 -7.14 -7.74
C THR A 203 -12.26 -6.56 -9.10
N ALA A 204 -11.37 -6.64 -10.08
CA ALA A 204 -11.59 -6.15 -11.43
C ALA A 204 -12.75 -6.90 -12.09
N ARG A 205 -13.63 -6.16 -12.76
CA ARG A 205 -14.80 -6.72 -13.44
C ARG A 205 -14.63 -6.83 -14.96
N ARG A 206 -13.70 -6.07 -15.54
CA ARG A 206 -13.34 -6.13 -16.97
C ARG A 206 -12.17 -7.06 -17.28
N GLY A 207 -11.69 -7.81 -16.29
CA GLY A 207 -10.67 -8.84 -16.47
C GLY A 207 -9.33 -8.29 -16.98
N THR A 208 -8.83 -8.86 -18.08
CA THR A 208 -7.49 -8.57 -18.62
C THR A 208 -7.30 -7.12 -19.06
N ASP A 209 -8.34 -6.45 -19.57
CA ASP A 209 -8.28 -5.02 -19.91
C ASP A 209 -7.79 -4.18 -18.73
N THR A 210 -8.33 -4.46 -17.54
CA THR A 210 -7.97 -3.76 -16.30
C THR A 210 -6.58 -4.13 -15.83
N PHE A 211 -6.16 -5.38 -16.05
CA PHE A 211 -4.82 -5.83 -15.72
C PHE A 211 -3.78 -5.10 -16.57
N ASP A 212 -4.01 -5.01 -17.89
CA ASP A 212 -3.15 -4.31 -18.84
C ASP A 212 -3.09 -2.82 -18.53
N ALA A 213 -4.24 -2.18 -18.33
CA ALA A 213 -4.29 -0.77 -17.96
C ALA A 213 -3.55 -0.50 -16.65
N ALA A 214 -3.75 -1.32 -15.61
CA ALA A 214 -3.10 -1.14 -14.32
C ALA A 214 -1.58 -1.38 -14.40
N TYR A 215 -1.14 -2.43 -15.10
CA TYR A 215 0.29 -2.68 -15.27
C TYR A 215 0.95 -1.54 -16.02
N ASN A 216 0.36 -1.10 -17.14
CA ASN A 216 0.91 -0.01 -17.96
C ASN A 216 0.96 1.31 -17.17
N ALA A 217 -0.08 1.62 -16.40
CA ALA A 217 -0.11 2.83 -15.58
C ALA A 217 0.99 2.84 -14.49
N TRP A 218 1.25 1.68 -13.89
CA TRP A 218 2.35 1.49 -12.93
C TRP A 218 3.73 1.56 -13.62
N SER A 219 3.94 0.77 -14.67
CA SER A 219 5.23 0.60 -15.33
C SER A 219 5.70 1.86 -16.05
N ALA A 220 4.78 2.73 -16.49
CA ALA A 220 5.09 4.03 -17.07
C ALA A 220 5.86 4.96 -16.10
N ARG A 221 5.80 4.72 -14.79
CA ARG A 221 6.47 5.52 -13.75
C ARG A 221 7.46 4.73 -12.91
N ALA A 222 7.30 3.41 -12.83
CA ALA A 222 8.11 2.57 -11.96
C ALA A 222 9.59 2.54 -12.39
N PRO A 223 10.54 2.44 -11.44
CA PRO A 223 11.95 2.26 -11.77
C PRO A 223 12.18 0.97 -12.55
N ALA A 224 13.07 1.01 -13.55
CA ALA A 224 13.42 -0.16 -14.37
C ALA A 224 13.91 -1.35 -13.52
N ALA A 225 14.61 -1.08 -12.42
CA ALA A 225 15.06 -2.10 -11.47
C ALA A 225 13.87 -2.85 -10.82
N ALA A 226 12.81 -2.15 -10.44
CA ALA A 226 11.62 -2.76 -9.86
C ALA A 226 10.87 -3.64 -10.87
N ILE A 227 10.81 -3.20 -12.14
CA ILE A 227 10.24 -3.99 -13.24
C ILE A 227 11.05 -5.28 -13.47
N ALA A 228 12.39 -5.18 -13.46
CA ALA A 228 13.26 -6.35 -13.61
C ALA A 228 13.10 -7.34 -12.44
N GLU A 229 13.02 -6.85 -11.20
CA GLU A 229 12.76 -7.69 -10.02
C GLU A 229 11.37 -8.34 -10.06
N LEU A 230 10.35 -7.61 -10.52
CA LEU A 230 9.00 -8.16 -10.67
C LEU A 230 9.03 -9.37 -11.62
N ARG A 231 9.72 -9.27 -12.76
CA ARG A 231 9.86 -10.38 -13.72
C ARG A 231 10.58 -11.58 -13.12
N ARG A 232 11.68 -11.34 -12.40
CA ARG A 232 12.41 -12.42 -11.73
C ARG A 232 11.53 -13.15 -10.72
N MET A 233 10.80 -12.38 -9.90
CA MET A 233 9.88 -12.89 -8.90
C MET A 233 8.73 -13.68 -9.54
N THR A 234 8.06 -13.15 -10.55
CA THR A 234 6.89 -13.80 -11.16
C THR A 234 7.28 -14.98 -12.05
N GLY A 235 8.47 -14.94 -12.68
CA GLY A 235 9.06 -16.09 -13.35
C GLY A 235 9.31 -17.25 -12.39
N PHE A 236 9.95 -16.98 -11.25
CA PHE A 236 10.17 -17.99 -10.21
C PHE A 236 8.85 -18.55 -9.65
N LEU A 237 7.91 -17.66 -9.28
CA LEU A 237 6.59 -18.07 -8.79
C LEU A 237 5.78 -18.83 -9.85
N GLY A 238 6.03 -18.54 -11.13
CA GLY A 238 5.45 -19.21 -12.28
C GLY A 238 5.65 -20.73 -12.27
N HIS A 239 6.81 -21.21 -11.79
CA HIS A 239 7.09 -22.64 -11.67
C HIS A 239 6.14 -23.36 -10.68
N PHE A 240 5.65 -22.64 -9.67
CA PHE A 240 4.72 -23.18 -8.67
C PHE A 240 3.26 -23.12 -9.10
N LEU A 241 2.94 -22.45 -10.21
CA LEU A 241 1.56 -22.33 -10.70
C LEU A 241 0.95 -23.69 -11.09
N SER A 242 1.74 -24.60 -11.65
CA SER A 242 1.27 -25.95 -12.01
C SER A 242 0.81 -26.72 -10.77
N PHE A 243 1.57 -26.63 -9.69
CA PHE A 243 1.21 -27.23 -8.40
C PHE A 243 0.01 -26.53 -7.76
N ALA A 244 -0.02 -25.19 -7.76
CA ALA A 244 -1.15 -24.41 -7.27
C ALA A 244 -2.46 -24.77 -7.99
N ARG A 245 -2.43 -24.93 -9.32
CA ARG A 245 -3.58 -25.36 -10.12
C ARG A 245 -4.03 -26.77 -9.77
N LEU A 246 -3.10 -27.68 -9.48
CA LEU A 246 -3.43 -29.05 -9.05
C LEU A 246 -4.17 -29.05 -7.71
N ILE A 247 -3.69 -28.31 -6.70
CA ILE A 247 -4.40 -28.13 -5.42
C ILE A 247 -5.78 -27.50 -5.66
N GLY A 248 -5.84 -26.52 -6.55
CA GLY A 248 -7.07 -25.82 -6.91
C GLY A 248 -8.16 -26.73 -7.48
N ARG A 249 -7.82 -27.89 -8.07
CA ARG A 249 -8.80 -28.89 -8.52
C ARG A 249 -9.51 -29.59 -7.37
N VAL A 250 -8.86 -29.70 -6.21
CA VAL A 250 -9.43 -30.31 -5.00
C VAL A 250 -10.14 -29.27 -4.15
N ARG A 251 -9.51 -28.12 -3.91
CA ARG A 251 -10.08 -27.02 -3.12
C ARG A 251 -9.61 -25.65 -3.61
N MET A 252 -10.47 -24.94 -4.31
CA MET A 252 -10.17 -23.59 -4.79
C MET A 252 -10.55 -22.52 -3.74
N GLY A 253 -9.59 -22.14 -2.90
CA GLY A 253 -9.72 -20.99 -2.01
C GLY A 253 -9.65 -19.65 -2.77
N SER A 254 -10.23 -18.59 -2.20
CA SER A 254 -10.16 -17.23 -2.77
C SER A 254 -8.72 -16.77 -2.94
N ASP A 255 -7.87 -16.95 -1.93
CA ASP A 255 -6.46 -16.52 -1.98
C ASP A 255 -5.63 -17.32 -3.00
N LEU A 256 -5.90 -18.61 -3.16
CA LEU A 256 -5.26 -19.44 -4.18
C LEU A 256 -5.63 -18.97 -5.59
N ARG A 257 -6.91 -18.66 -5.82
CA ARG A 257 -7.38 -18.10 -7.09
C ARG A 257 -6.68 -16.78 -7.40
N ARG A 258 -6.61 -15.87 -6.43
CA ARG A 258 -5.92 -14.57 -6.56
C ARG A 258 -4.46 -14.75 -6.95
N PHE A 259 -3.76 -15.63 -6.24
CA PHE A 259 -2.37 -15.97 -6.51
C PHE A 259 -2.19 -16.47 -7.95
N ILE A 260 -3.01 -17.44 -8.37
CA ILE A 260 -2.91 -18.03 -9.72
C ILE A 260 -3.16 -16.95 -10.78
N VAL A 261 -4.25 -16.19 -10.69
CA VAL A 261 -4.62 -15.20 -11.72
C VAL A 261 -3.58 -14.08 -11.81
N ALA A 262 -3.26 -13.44 -10.69
CA ALA A 262 -2.32 -12.31 -10.66
C ALA A 262 -0.92 -12.72 -11.11
N THR A 263 -0.41 -13.84 -10.58
CA THR A 263 0.95 -14.30 -10.90
C THR A 263 1.04 -14.83 -12.33
N SER A 264 0.01 -15.52 -12.84
CA SER A 264 -0.02 -15.93 -14.25
C SER A 264 0.03 -14.73 -15.17
N TYR A 265 -0.79 -13.70 -14.90
CA TYR A 265 -0.81 -12.47 -15.68
C TYR A 265 0.56 -11.76 -15.65
N LEU A 266 1.11 -11.50 -14.46
CA LEU A 266 2.37 -10.78 -14.32
C LEU A 266 3.59 -11.55 -14.85
N ALA A 267 3.50 -12.88 -14.99
CA ALA A 267 4.53 -13.69 -15.63
C ALA A 267 4.49 -13.57 -17.17
N THR A 268 3.37 -13.14 -17.76
CA THR A 268 3.19 -13.03 -19.21
C THR A 268 3.41 -11.63 -19.78
N VAL A 269 3.52 -10.59 -18.94
CA VAL A 269 3.61 -9.21 -19.45
C VAL A 269 4.97 -8.93 -20.14
N PRO A 270 4.99 -8.55 -21.43
CA PRO A 270 6.22 -8.27 -22.17
C PRO A 270 6.94 -7.00 -21.69
N SER A 271 8.22 -6.85 -22.07
CA SER A 271 9.08 -5.80 -21.57
C SER A 271 8.91 -4.41 -22.17
N ASP A 272 8.23 -4.32 -23.30
CA ASP A 272 8.19 -3.12 -24.11
C ASP A 272 6.75 -2.65 -24.30
N SER A 273 6.26 -1.84 -23.37
CA SER A 273 5.23 -0.85 -23.66
C SER A 273 5.85 0.55 -23.70
N ARG A 274 6.89 0.72 -24.55
CA ARG A 274 7.18 2.05 -25.08
C ARG A 274 6.15 2.34 -26.15
N SER A 275 5.28 3.30 -25.85
CA SER A 275 4.34 3.93 -26.77
C SER A 275 4.93 4.11 -28.18
N SER A 276 4.48 3.30 -29.13
CA SER A 276 4.55 3.66 -30.55
C SER A 276 3.56 4.79 -30.79
N THR A 277 4.04 6.02 -30.70
CA THR A 277 3.40 7.20 -31.29
C THR A 277 4.49 8.12 -31.80
N THR A 278 5.23 7.63 -32.80
CA THR A 278 5.97 8.51 -33.69
C THR A 278 4.97 8.92 -34.76
N HIS A 279 4.36 10.09 -34.60
CA HIS A 279 3.76 10.79 -35.73
C HIS A 279 4.93 11.16 -36.66
N GLU A 280 5.06 10.41 -37.75
CA GLU A 280 5.97 10.71 -38.84
C GLU A 280 5.38 11.93 -39.59
N GLU A 281 5.82 13.12 -39.20
CA GLU A 281 5.63 14.33 -40.01
C GLU A 281 6.38 14.16 -41.33
N ARG A 282 5.60 13.95 -42.39
CA ARG A 282 6.05 13.92 -43.77
C ARG A 282 6.62 15.30 -44.14
N PRO A 283 7.88 15.42 -44.59
CA PRO A 283 8.39 16.70 -45.05
C PRO A 283 7.74 17.03 -46.40
N GLN A 284 7.02 18.16 -46.45
CA GLN A 284 6.58 18.75 -47.71
C GLN A 284 7.82 19.19 -48.50
N GLY A 285 8.08 18.49 -49.60
CA GLY A 285 9.11 18.86 -50.56
C GLY A 285 8.82 20.23 -51.16
N ARG A 286 9.77 21.14 -50.98
CA ARG A 286 9.98 22.28 -51.88
C ARG A 286 10.74 21.78 -53.11
N THR A 287 10.25 22.16 -54.28
CA THR A 287 11.04 22.20 -55.52
C THR A 287 10.54 23.38 -56.37
N PRO A 288 11.36 23.91 -57.29
CA PRO A 288 11.83 25.29 -57.32
C PRO A 288 10.92 26.25 -58.10
#